data_AF-A0A9P8TMT6-F1
#
_entry.id   AF-A0A9P8TMT6-F1
#
_cell.length_a   1.000
_cell.length_b   1.000
_cell.length_c   1.000
_cell.angle_alpha   90.00
_cell.angle_beta   90.00
_cell.angle_gamma   90.00
#
_symmetry.space_group_name_H-M   'P 1'
#
loop_
_entity.id
_entity.type
_entity.pdbx_description
1 polymer ?
#
loop_
_entity_poly.entity_id
_entity_poly.type
_entity_poly.pdbx_seq_one_letter_code
_entity_poly.pdbx_strand_id
1 'polypeptide(L)'
;VLPGSYLSSTLNFIDTDDDGFADNNNNNNEYADDENMGFMALLLLDDPEKIITDLRAELSLPLSKFIRSISPMMSLSKLSANSQLDLSQVISFSKHLIYWRRARCIIPLHTKSVFIVSPMAPMQQIDTNIKLFKQEFPSLPSLATFLSLLSNSKPRKYAAIIPSKDHKEIYLDALAWLIRYGYVTQLLTFVWLKISNSIKIQVEEEMEKEGLIKSKGPAHKFQDIAVDNTGKTNGNKSKEKAKSYINGREVNIEENEEEEDIILLDPERATALERRWISKVFKNLNNTAPELLPLFQKVIKYFNGNYPIELVIFKESLSRHELKKLLYCISNNITSVKHW
;
A
#
# COMPACT_ATOMS: atom_id res chain seq x y z
N VAL A 1 -7.35 -13.83 22.17
CA VAL A 1 -6.63 -12.84 21.31
C VAL A 1 -6.10 -11.77 22.25
N LEU A 2 -4.82 -11.42 22.15
CA LEU A 2 -4.23 -10.39 23.03
C LEU A 2 -4.92 -9.04 22.74
N PRO A 3 -5.23 -8.20 23.75
CA PRO A 3 -5.83 -6.90 23.52
C PRO A 3 -4.99 -6.07 22.55
N GLY A 4 -5.59 -5.66 21.42
CA GLY A 4 -4.93 -4.87 20.40
C GLY A 4 -4.11 -5.65 19.35
N SER A 5 -3.94 -6.97 19.48
CA SER A 5 -3.27 -7.80 18.48
C SER A 5 -4.23 -8.17 17.34
N TYR A 6 -4.54 -7.21 16.49
CA TYR A 6 -5.29 -7.47 15.25
C TYR A 6 -4.32 -7.29 14.10
N LEU A 7 -4.14 -8.36 13.31
CA LEU A 7 -3.38 -8.28 12.06
C LEU A 7 -4.07 -7.25 11.16
N SER A 8 -3.33 -6.25 10.72
CA SER A 8 -3.77 -5.33 9.68
C SER A 8 -2.58 -4.98 8.82
N SER A 9 -2.78 -4.88 7.52
CA SER A 9 -1.75 -4.43 6.59
C SER A 9 -1.21 -3.03 6.89
N THR A 10 -1.85 -2.25 7.78
CA THR A 10 -1.29 -0.97 8.25
C THR A 10 -0.18 -1.11 9.29
N LEU A 11 0.02 -2.29 9.86
CA LEU A 11 1.04 -2.50 10.89
C LEU A 11 2.46 -2.55 10.31
N ASN A 12 2.61 -2.97 9.03
CA ASN A 12 3.88 -2.97 8.31
C ASN A 12 4.46 -1.56 8.06
N PHE A 13 3.72 -0.49 8.38
CA PHE A 13 4.22 0.90 8.29
C PHE A 13 4.87 1.38 9.58
N ILE A 14 4.93 0.51 10.59
CA ILE A 14 5.43 0.79 11.92
C ILE A 14 6.32 -0.39 12.24
N ASP A 15 7.46 -0.50 11.56
CA ASP A 15 8.52 -1.40 12.00
C ASP A 15 9.01 -0.86 13.34
N THR A 16 8.42 -1.34 14.43
CA THR A 16 9.08 -1.32 15.72
C THR A 16 10.06 -2.47 15.70
N ASP A 17 11.23 -2.25 15.09
CA ASP A 17 12.38 -3.14 15.18
C ASP A 17 12.77 -3.33 16.67
N ASP A 18 12.19 -4.34 17.32
CA ASP A 18 12.65 -4.87 18.62
C ASP A 18 12.74 -6.40 18.59
N ASP A 19 12.96 -6.99 17.41
CA ASP A 19 13.45 -8.36 17.28
C ASP A 19 14.99 -8.34 17.20
N GLY A 20 15.64 -7.98 18.31
CA GLY A 20 16.92 -8.52 18.81
C GLY A 20 18.15 -8.73 17.89
N PHE A 21 18.15 -8.29 16.63
CA PHE A 21 19.27 -8.39 15.71
C PHE A 21 19.56 -7.01 15.13
N ALA A 22 20.39 -6.27 15.83
CA ALA A 22 20.92 -4.99 15.37
C ALA A 22 21.74 -5.21 14.09
N ASP A 23 21.11 -4.99 12.93
CA ASP A 23 21.85 -4.70 11.70
C ASP A 23 22.06 -3.18 11.61
N ASN A 24 23.33 -2.78 11.61
CA ASN A 24 23.81 -1.41 11.83
C ASN A 24 23.51 -0.42 10.66
N ASN A 25 22.50 -0.67 9.83
CA ASN A 25 22.13 0.14 8.67
C ASN A 25 20.82 0.95 8.83
N ASN A 26 20.21 0.94 10.02
CA ASN A 26 18.80 1.30 10.21
C ASN A 26 18.47 2.79 10.45
N ASN A 27 19.44 3.70 10.54
CA ASN A 27 19.12 5.12 10.84
C ASN A 27 18.24 5.78 9.77
N ASN A 28 18.26 5.35 8.51
CA ASN A 28 17.42 5.93 7.46
C ASN A 28 15.96 5.43 7.49
N ASN A 29 15.70 4.25 8.06
CA ASN A 29 14.36 3.66 8.12
C ASN A 29 13.53 4.30 9.24
N GLU A 30 14.13 4.56 10.41
CA GLU A 30 13.43 5.16 11.55
C GLU A 30 12.86 6.56 11.23
N TYR A 31 13.59 7.39 10.47
CA TYR A 31 13.08 8.69 10.03
C TYR A 31 11.93 8.58 9.02
N ALA A 32 11.95 7.57 8.15
CA ALA A 32 10.88 7.35 7.17
C ALA A 32 9.59 6.85 7.85
N ASP A 33 9.74 6.01 8.87
CA ASP A 33 8.62 5.51 9.66
C ASP A 33 7.99 6.61 10.51
N ASP A 34 8.80 7.50 11.09
CA ASP A 34 8.31 8.68 11.81
C ASP A 34 7.56 9.64 10.89
N GLU A 35 8.07 9.86 9.68
CA GLU A 35 7.38 10.66 8.67
C GLU A 35 6.03 10.04 8.30
N ASN A 36 5.98 8.73 8.07
CA ASN A 36 4.76 8.00 7.75
C ASN A 36 3.75 8.06 8.91
N MET A 37 4.22 7.89 10.15
CA MET A 37 3.41 7.92 11.35
C MET A 37 2.72 9.28 11.54
N GLY A 38 3.38 10.39 11.16
CA GLY A 38 2.78 11.73 11.18
C GLY A 38 1.46 11.83 10.40
N PHE A 39 1.32 11.08 9.31
CA PHE A 39 0.10 11.07 8.48
C PHE A 39 -1.00 10.14 8.99
N MET A 40 -0.69 9.30 9.98
CA MET A 40 -1.63 8.37 10.58
C MET A 40 -2.40 9.02 11.74
N ALA A 41 -3.52 8.42 12.13
CA ALA A 41 -4.28 8.77 13.32
C ALA A 41 -4.02 7.79 14.46
N LEU A 42 -4.35 8.19 15.68
CA LEU A 42 -4.21 7.35 16.86
C LEU A 42 -5.60 6.96 17.39
N LEU A 43 -5.82 5.67 17.59
CA LEU A 43 -7.04 5.10 18.17
C LEU A 43 -6.73 4.61 19.58
N LEU A 44 -7.27 5.29 20.59
CA LEU A 44 -7.18 4.84 21.97
C LEU A 44 -8.00 3.55 22.17
N LEU A 45 -7.44 2.61 22.93
CA LEU A 45 -8.05 1.30 23.20
C LEU A 45 -8.96 1.28 24.44
N ASP A 46 -8.89 2.32 25.25
CA ASP A 46 -9.71 2.50 26.45
C ASP A 46 -10.04 4.00 26.62
N ASP A 47 -10.81 4.32 27.65
CA ASP A 47 -11.17 5.70 27.97
C ASP A 47 -9.92 6.54 28.28
N PRO A 48 -9.84 7.79 27.79
CA PRO A 48 -8.66 8.63 27.96
C PRO A 48 -8.29 8.84 29.43
N GLU A 49 -9.28 9.00 30.32
CA GLU A 49 -9.02 9.20 31.75
C GLU A 49 -8.48 7.93 32.45
N LYS A 50 -8.93 6.73 32.03
CA LYS A 50 -8.36 5.47 32.52
C LYS A 50 -6.92 5.30 32.07
N ILE A 51 -6.62 5.66 30.83
CA ILE A 51 -5.25 5.61 30.30
C ILE A 51 -4.35 6.59 31.06
N ILE A 52 -4.83 7.80 31.35
CA ILE A 52 -4.07 8.81 32.09
C ILE A 52 -3.74 8.35 33.52
N THR A 53 -4.73 7.79 34.22
CA THR A 53 -4.56 7.25 35.58
C THR A 53 -3.61 6.05 35.60
N ASP A 54 -3.81 5.08 34.70
CA ASP A 54 -2.97 3.88 34.60
C ASP A 54 -1.50 4.19 34.29
N LEU A 55 -1.26 5.15 33.40
CA LEU A 55 0.10 5.57 33.01
C LEU A 55 0.73 6.55 34.00
N ARG A 56 0.02 6.96 35.06
CA ARG A 56 0.41 8.07 35.94
C ARG A 56 0.75 9.34 35.15
N ALA A 57 0.10 9.51 34.00
CA ALA A 57 0.34 10.62 33.08
C ALA A 57 -0.21 11.95 33.62
N GLU A 58 -0.95 11.93 34.73
CA GLU A 58 -1.36 13.13 35.50
C GLU A 58 -0.17 14.01 35.89
N LEU A 59 0.99 13.41 36.10
CA LEU A 59 2.23 14.10 36.42
C LEU A 59 2.80 14.91 35.24
N SER A 60 2.29 14.66 34.02
CA SER A 60 2.69 15.32 32.78
C SER A 60 1.50 16.03 32.14
N LEU A 61 1.43 17.36 32.34
CA LEU A 61 0.42 18.22 31.72
C LEU A 61 0.39 18.10 30.18
N PRO A 62 1.54 18.01 29.45
CA PRO A 62 1.52 17.85 28.01
C PRO A 62 0.94 16.50 27.56
N LEU A 63 1.30 15.41 28.24
CA LEU A 63 0.84 14.06 27.87
C LEU A 63 -0.65 13.87 28.15
N SER A 64 -1.15 14.35 29.30
CA SER A 64 -2.57 14.27 29.63
C SER A 64 -3.44 15.11 28.69
N LYS A 65 -2.99 16.33 28.33
CA LYS A 65 -3.67 17.15 27.29
C LYS A 65 -3.64 16.47 25.93
N PHE A 66 -2.51 15.88 25.56
CA PHE A 66 -2.39 15.10 24.32
C PHE A 66 -3.36 13.92 24.28
N ILE A 67 -3.41 13.11 25.35
CA ILE A 67 -4.32 11.96 25.42
C ILE A 67 -5.78 12.38 25.23
N ARG A 68 -6.19 13.51 25.82
CA ARG A 68 -7.55 14.05 25.69
C ARG A 68 -7.85 14.64 24.30
N SER A 69 -6.83 15.07 23.56
CA SER A 69 -7.01 15.65 22.22
C SER A 69 -6.99 14.62 21.09
N ILE A 70 -6.58 13.38 21.36
CA ILE A 70 -6.54 12.30 20.36
C ILE A 70 -7.93 12.07 19.77
N SER A 71 -7.98 12.07 18.43
CA SER A 71 -9.17 11.72 17.66
C SER A 71 -8.78 10.75 16.54
N PRO A 72 -9.53 9.64 16.34
CA PRO A 72 -9.24 8.68 15.28
C PRO A 72 -9.52 9.24 13.87
N MET A 73 -10.11 10.43 13.77
CA MET A 73 -10.43 11.11 12.51
C MET A 73 -9.34 12.08 12.05
N MET A 74 -8.30 12.31 12.87
CA MET A 74 -7.29 13.34 12.67
C MET A 74 -5.90 12.73 12.63
N SER A 75 -5.06 13.16 11.69
CA SER A 75 -3.66 12.72 11.66
C SER A 75 -2.84 13.34 12.79
N LEU A 76 -1.73 12.70 13.15
CA LEU A 76 -0.80 13.21 14.16
C LEU A 76 -0.22 14.58 13.81
N SER A 77 0.10 14.83 12.53
CA SER A 77 0.53 16.16 12.06
C SER A 77 -0.54 17.23 12.28
N LYS A 78 -1.81 16.89 12.06
CA LYS A 78 -2.92 17.81 12.32
C LYS A 78 -3.17 18.00 13.82
N LEU A 79 -2.97 16.94 14.60
CA LEU A 79 -3.09 16.97 16.05
C LEU A 79 -2.00 17.83 16.71
N SER A 80 -0.75 17.73 16.22
CA SER A 80 0.39 18.57 16.59
C SER A 80 0.08 20.05 16.34
N ALA A 81 -0.38 20.40 15.15
CA ALA A 81 -0.76 21.78 14.80
C ALA A 81 -1.85 22.35 15.72
N ASN A 82 -2.83 21.52 16.12
CA ASN A 82 -3.92 21.94 17.02
C ASN A 82 -3.51 22.03 18.49
N SER A 83 -2.60 21.15 18.94
CA SER A 83 -2.22 21.02 20.35
C SER A 83 -1.02 21.89 20.74
N GLN A 84 -0.45 22.65 19.80
CA GLN A 84 0.80 23.40 19.96
C GLN A 84 1.98 22.55 20.47
N LEU A 85 1.94 21.24 20.19
CA LEU A 85 3.02 20.31 20.48
C LEU A 85 3.83 20.09 19.22
N ASP A 86 5.14 19.96 19.36
CA ASP A 86 5.99 19.61 18.23
C ASP A 86 5.64 18.21 17.69
N LEU A 87 5.78 18.01 16.38
CA LEU A 87 5.41 16.75 15.73
C LEU A 87 6.27 15.60 16.27
N SER A 88 7.56 15.82 16.49
CA SER A 88 8.46 14.83 17.08
C SER A 88 7.99 14.38 18.46
N GLN A 89 7.53 15.32 19.29
CA GLN A 89 6.98 15.03 20.61
C GLN A 89 5.67 14.22 20.52
N VAL A 90 4.78 14.57 19.59
CA VAL A 90 3.53 13.85 19.34
C VAL A 90 3.80 12.42 18.87
N ILE A 91 4.77 12.22 17.97
CA ILE A 91 5.19 10.89 17.50
C ILE A 91 5.75 10.09 18.68
N SER A 92 6.64 10.66 19.49
CA SER A 92 7.20 10.01 20.68
C SER A 92 6.12 9.57 21.67
N PHE A 93 5.17 10.44 22.00
CA PHE A 93 4.03 10.08 22.85
C PHE A 93 3.17 8.97 22.24
N SER A 94 2.96 9.01 20.92
CA SER A 94 2.19 7.99 20.21
C SER A 94 2.90 6.63 20.25
N LYS A 95 4.21 6.58 20.00
CA LYS A 95 5.04 5.37 20.14
C LYS A 95 4.93 4.78 21.54
N HIS A 96 5.01 5.61 22.59
CA HIS A 96 4.82 5.13 23.96
C HIS A 96 3.43 4.54 24.20
N LEU A 97 2.36 5.22 23.76
CA LEU A 97 1.01 4.68 23.92
C LEU A 97 0.79 3.36 23.17
N ILE A 98 1.44 3.19 22.01
CA ILE A 98 1.41 1.93 21.25
C ILE A 98 2.21 0.84 21.97
N TYR A 99 3.41 1.15 22.43
CA TYR A 99 4.27 0.23 23.18
C TYR A 99 3.55 -0.34 24.41
N TRP A 100 2.87 0.53 25.17
CA TRP A 100 2.07 0.14 26.34
C TRP A 100 0.69 -0.46 26.00
N ARG A 101 0.40 -0.69 24.71
CA ARG A 101 -0.87 -1.25 24.22
C ARG A 101 -2.10 -0.45 24.70
N ARG A 102 -1.96 0.88 24.78
CA ARG A 102 -3.04 1.82 25.11
C ARG A 102 -3.64 2.48 23.89
N ALA A 103 -2.92 2.45 22.77
CA ALA A 103 -3.39 2.96 21.50
C ALA A 103 -2.94 2.10 20.32
N ARG A 104 -3.61 2.28 19.18
CA ARG A 104 -3.23 1.71 17.88
C ARG A 104 -3.14 2.81 16.85
N CYS A 105 -2.14 2.73 16.01
CA CYS A 105 -2.05 3.60 14.85
C CYS A 105 -2.99 3.09 13.75
N ILE A 106 -3.74 4.00 13.13
CA ILE A 106 -4.69 3.69 12.06
C ILE A 106 -4.63 4.78 10.98
N ILE A 107 -5.11 4.49 9.77
CA ILE A 107 -5.36 5.57 8.81
C ILE A 107 -6.52 6.43 9.34
N PRO A 108 -6.45 7.77 9.27
CA PRO A 108 -7.51 8.65 9.76
C PRO A 108 -8.89 8.25 9.21
N LEU A 109 -9.86 8.07 10.11
CA LEU A 109 -11.19 7.61 9.75
C LEU A 109 -11.90 8.65 8.89
N HIS A 110 -12.45 8.17 7.78
CA HIS A 110 -13.11 9.03 6.81
C HIS A 110 -14.31 8.35 6.15
N THR A 111 -15.38 9.11 5.92
CA THR A 111 -16.64 8.56 5.36
C THR A 111 -16.49 8.02 3.94
N LYS A 112 -15.49 8.50 3.19
CA LYS A 112 -15.19 7.99 1.83
C LYS A 112 -14.38 6.70 1.84
N SER A 113 -13.83 6.28 2.97
CA SER A 113 -13.09 5.01 3.08
C SER A 113 -14.07 3.84 3.07
N VAL A 114 -13.55 2.67 2.69
CA VAL A 114 -14.31 1.41 2.62
C VAL A 114 -13.93 0.57 3.82
N PHE A 115 -14.94 0.04 4.51
CA PHE A 115 -14.74 -0.81 5.67
C PHE A 115 -15.49 -2.11 5.47
N ILE A 116 -14.95 -3.18 6.01
CA ILE A 116 -15.52 -4.53 5.96
C ILE A 116 -15.60 -5.10 7.36
N VAL A 117 -16.51 -6.05 7.57
CA VAL A 117 -16.48 -6.87 8.79
C VAL A 117 -15.15 -7.62 8.80
N SER A 118 -14.43 -7.52 9.91
CA SER A 118 -13.13 -8.16 10.09
C SER A 118 -13.28 -9.68 9.95
N PRO A 119 -12.47 -10.34 9.12
CA PRO A 119 -12.41 -11.80 9.08
C PRO A 119 -11.98 -12.40 10.42
N MET A 120 -11.33 -11.60 11.28
CA MET A 120 -10.91 -11.95 12.63
C MET A 120 -11.86 -11.41 13.71
N ALA A 121 -13.08 -11.01 13.34
CA ALA A 121 -14.03 -10.44 14.28
C ALA A 121 -14.28 -11.38 15.48
N PRO A 122 -14.24 -10.88 16.73
CA PRO A 122 -14.42 -11.70 17.92
C PRO A 122 -15.89 -12.06 18.14
N MET A 123 -16.39 -13.01 17.34
CA MET A 123 -17.78 -13.47 17.40
C MET A 123 -18.12 -14.17 18.72
N GLN A 124 -17.11 -14.68 19.44
CA GLN A 124 -17.28 -15.31 20.76
C GLN A 124 -17.78 -14.34 21.84
N GLN A 125 -17.46 -13.05 21.72
CA GLN A 125 -17.79 -12.02 22.72
C GLN A 125 -18.97 -11.13 22.27
N ILE A 126 -19.67 -11.52 21.20
CA ILE A 126 -20.68 -10.68 20.56
C ILE A 126 -21.83 -10.31 21.49
N ASP A 127 -22.28 -11.21 22.35
CA ASP A 127 -23.41 -10.94 23.27
C ASP A 127 -23.08 -9.87 24.30
N THR A 128 -21.87 -9.90 24.85
CA THR A 128 -21.37 -8.86 25.77
C THR A 128 -21.22 -7.54 25.05
N ASN A 129 -20.62 -7.56 23.86
CA ASN A 129 -20.33 -6.38 23.07
C ASN A 129 -21.59 -5.72 22.49
N ILE A 130 -22.65 -6.48 22.20
CA ILE A 130 -23.98 -5.93 21.85
C ILE A 130 -24.52 -5.05 22.98
N LYS A 131 -24.38 -5.49 24.24
CA LYS A 131 -24.87 -4.73 25.40
C LYS A 131 -24.07 -3.44 25.59
N LEU A 132 -22.73 -3.53 25.51
CA LEU A 132 -21.84 -2.38 25.62
C LEU A 132 -22.10 -1.36 24.50
N PHE A 133 -22.20 -1.83 23.26
CA PHE A 133 -22.49 -0.97 22.11
C PHE A 133 -23.83 -0.23 22.27
N LYS A 134 -24.86 -0.92 22.77
CA LYS A 134 -26.18 -0.30 23.00
C LYS A 134 -26.15 0.72 24.14
N GLN A 135 -25.30 0.54 25.15
CA GLN A 135 -25.11 1.51 26.23
C GLN A 135 -24.41 2.77 25.74
N GLU A 136 -23.38 2.61 24.90
CA GLU A 136 -22.58 3.72 24.37
C GLU A 136 -23.28 4.48 23.24
N PHE A 137 -24.03 3.77 22.39
CA PHE A 137 -24.76 4.34 21.26
C PHE A 137 -26.27 4.00 21.26
N PRO A 138 -27.07 4.51 22.22
CA PRO A 138 -28.49 4.15 22.32
C PRO A 138 -29.36 4.57 21.13
N SER A 139 -28.95 5.61 20.39
CA SER A 139 -29.66 6.15 19.23
C SER A 139 -29.33 5.45 17.91
N LEU A 140 -28.32 4.57 17.89
CA LEU A 140 -27.88 3.85 16.71
C LEU A 140 -28.57 2.48 16.57
N PRO A 141 -28.58 1.89 15.36
CA PRO A 141 -28.97 0.50 15.18
C PRO A 141 -28.14 -0.45 16.04
N SER A 142 -28.68 -1.64 16.32
CA SER A 142 -27.93 -2.67 17.07
C SER A 142 -26.62 -3.04 16.38
N LEU A 143 -25.63 -3.50 17.15
CA LEU A 143 -24.35 -3.97 16.64
C LEU A 143 -24.52 -4.99 15.49
N ALA A 144 -25.41 -5.97 15.65
CA ALA A 144 -25.68 -6.98 14.61
C ALA A 144 -26.23 -6.36 13.32
N THR A 145 -27.12 -5.38 13.43
CA THR A 145 -27.64 -4.63 12.27
C THR A 145 -26.51 -3.84 11.59
N PHE A 146 -25.63 -3.22 12.39
CA PHE A 146 -24.50 -2.45 11.88
C PHE A 146 -23.52 -3.32 11.09
N LEU A 147 -23.19 -4.51 11.61
CA LEU A 147 -22.34 -5.48 10.92
C LEU A 147 -23.00 -5.99 9.65
N SER A 148 -24.31 -6.27 9.68
CA SER A 148 -25.08 -6.68 8.50
C SER A 148 -25.05 -5.61 7.39
N LEU A 149 -25.15 -4.32 7.74
CA LEU A 149 -25.04 -3.23 6.77
C LEU A 149 -23.69 -3.21 6.04
N LEU A 150 -22.62 -3.65 6.69
CA LEU A 150 -21.27 -3.73 6.14
C LEU A 150 -21.02 -5.04 5.38
N SER A 151 -21.61 -6.16 5.79
CA SER A 151 -21.35 -7.49 5.20
C SER A 151 -22.25 -7.86 4.03
N ASN A 152 -23.50 -7.36 3.99
CA ASN A 152 -24.52 -7.87 3.07
C ASN A 152 -24.34 -7.44 1.60
N SER A 153 -23.43 -6.51 1.33
CA SER A 153 -23.26 -5.92 0.00
C SER A 153 -21.78 -5.84 -0.39
N LYS A 154 -21.51 -5.67 -1.70
CA LYS A 154 -20.15 -5.40 -2.18
C LYS A 154 -19.52 -4.25 -1.37
N PRO A 155 -18.23 -4.34 -0.99
CA PRO A 155 -17.57 -3.33 -0.19
C PRO A 155 -17.79 -1.92 -0.77
N ARG A 156 -18.41 -1.06 0.03
CA ARG A 156 -18.83 0.29 -0.37
C ARG A 156 -18.32 1.33 0.62
N LYS A 157 -18.31 2.59 0.19
CA LYS A 157 -17.88 3.71 1.03
C LYS A 157 -18.76 3.80 2.27
N TYR A 158 -18.16 4.08 3.42
CA TYR A 158 -18.87 4.20 4.69
C TYR A 158 -20.01 5.23 4.65
N ALA A 159 -19.85 6.31 3.88
CA ALA A 159 -20.88 7.33 3.68
C ALA A 159 -22.22 6.76 3.20
N ALA A 160 -22.22 5.60 2.53
CA ALA A 160 -23.43 4.97 2.02
C ALA A 160 -24.26 4.26 3.11
N ILE A 161 -23.74 4.09 4.33
CA ILE A 161 -24.53 3.58 5.48
C ILE A 161 -25.02 4.71 6.39
N ILE A 162 -24.51 5.94 6.21
CA ILE A 162 -24.85 7.09 7.06
C ILE A 162 -26.17 7.69 6.54
N PRO A 163 -27.23 7.76 7.37
CA PRO A 163 -28.55 8.23 6.91
C PRO A 163 -28.58 9.69 6.46
N SER A 164 -27.90 10.59 7.19
CA SER A 164 -27.82 12.01 6.87
C SER A 164 -26.48 12.62 7.29
N LYS A 165 -26.20 13.86 6.88
CA LYS A 165 -24.97 14.58 7.25
C LYS A 165 -24.85 14.80 8.77
N ASP A 166 -25.97 14.96 9.46
CA ASP A 166 -26.00 15.23 10.90
C ASP A 166 -25.60 14.00 11.71
N HIS A 167 -25.80 12.81 11.14
CA HIS A 167 -25.40 11.53 11.76
C HIS A 167 -23.92 11.19 11.52
N LYS A 168 -23.17 12.04 10.80
CA LYS A 168 -21.81 11.70 10.38
C LYS A 168 -20.88 11.43 11.57
N GLU A 169 -20.90 12.28 12.59
CA GLU A 169 -19.97 12.20 13.72
C GLU A 169 -20.23 10.94 14.55
N ILE A 170 -21.48 10.75 15.00
CA ILE A 170 -21.87 9.57 15.78
C ILE A 170 -21.64 8.24 15.04
N TYR A 171 -21.78 8.21 13.71
CA TYR A 171 -21.44 7.01 12.92
C TYR A 171 -19.93 6.79 12.82
N LEU A 172 -19.11 7.84 12.79
CA LEU A 172 -17.65 7.69 12.80
C LEU A 172 -17.13 7.28 14.18
N ASP A 173 -17.77 7.73 15.26
CA ASP A 173 -17.46 7.28 16.63
C ASP A 173 -17.81 5.80 16.81
N ALA A 174 -18.99 5.39 16.34
CA ALA A 174 -19.37 3.98 16.31
C ALA A 174 -18.38 3.15 15.46
N LEU A 175 -17.88 3.68 14.34
CA LEU A 175 -16.86 3.01 13.54
C LEU A 175 -15.54 2.86 14.30
N ALA A 176 -15.09 3.90 14.99
CA ALA A 176 -13.89 3.86 15.83
C ALA A 176 -14.02 2.79 16.92
N TRP A 177 -15.19 2.70 17.54
CA TRP A 177 -15.52 1.63 18.48
C TRP A 177 -15.43 0.24 17.84
N LEU A 178 -16.03 0.04 16.66
CA LEU A 178 -15.99 -1.25 15.97
C LEU A 178 -14.57 -1.70 15.60
N ILE A 179 -13.70 -0.75 15.24
CA ILE A 179 -12.28 -1.02 14.96
C ILE A 179 -11.52 -1.32 16.26
N ARG A 180 -11.82 -0.59 17.35
CA ARG A 180 -11.23 -0.82 18.69
C ARG A 180 -11.48 -2.25 19.17
N TYR A 181 -12.71 -2.72 19.04
CA TYR A 181 -13.13 -4.07 19.44
C TYR A 181 -12.88 -5.14 18.34
N GLY A 182 -12.26 -4.77 17.22
CA GLY A 182 -11.83 -5.72 16.18
C GLY A 182 -12.96 -6.28 15.30
N TYR A 183 -14.16 -5.72 15.34
CA TYR A 183 -15.29 -6.15 14.51
C TYR A 183 -15.17 -5.67 13.06
N VAL A 184 -14.54 -4.52 12.85
CA VAL A 184 -14.43 -3.88 11.54
C VAL A 184 -12.98 -3.54 11.25
N THR A 185 -12.59 -3.69 9.99
CA THR A 185 -11.29 -3.24 9.49
C THR A 185 -11.47 -2.44 8.21
N GLN A 186 -10.49 -1.59 7.90
CA GLN A 186 -10.48 -0.80 6.67
C GLN A 186 -10.02 -1.69 5.51
N LEU A 187 -10.74 -1.64 4.40
CA LEU A 187 -10.30 -2.25 3.15
C LEU A 187 -9.41 -1.25 2.41
N LEU A 188 -8.15 -1.64 2.19
CA LEU A 188 -7.11 -0.85 1.56
C LEU A 188 -6.86 -1.32 0.13
N THR A 189 -6.38 -0.41 -0.71
CA THR A 189 -6.05 -0.70 -2.11
C THR A 189 -4.55 -0.53 -2.32
N PHE A 190 -3.87 -1.61 -2.67
CA PHE A 190 -2.46 -1.65 -3.03
C PHE A 190 -2.32 -1.70 -4.54
N VAL A 191 -1.38 -0.93 -5.08
CA VAL A 191 -1.19 -0.80 -6.53
C VAL A 191 0.26 -1.10 -6.86
N TRP A 192 0.46 -1.92 -7.89
CA TRP A 192 1.75 -2.14 -8.53
C TRP A 192 1.75 -1.58 -9.93
N LEU A 193 2.89 -1.08 -10.37
CA LEU A 193 3.11 -0.76 -11.77
C LEU A 193 3.34 -2.07 -12.56
N LYS A 194 2.53 -2.29 -13.59
CA LYS A 194 2.62 -3.42 -14.50
C LYS A 194 3.10 -2.96 -15.87
N ILE A 195 4.23 -3.46 -16.32
CA ILE A 195 4.75 -3.21 -17.66
C ILE A 195 4.17 -4.25 -18.60
N SER A 196 3.27 -3.80 -19.48
CA SER A 196 2.67 -4.65 -20.48
C SER A 196 3.70 -5.05 -21.54
N ASN A 197 3.54 -6.22 -22.12
CA ASN A 197 4.41 -6.68 -23.19
C ASN A 197 4.55 -5.67 -24.36
N SER A 198 3.45 -5.01 -24.72
CA SER A 198 3.45 -3.93 -25.72
C SER A 198 4.44 -2.80 -25.43
N ILE A 199 4.71 -2.49 -24.16
CA ILE A 199 5.69 -1.47 -23.76
C ILE A 199 7.11 -2.03 -23.88
N LYS A 200 7.33 -3.30 -23.54
CA LYS A 200 8.63 -3.95 -23.69
C LYS A 200 9.06 -3.96 -25.14
N ILE A 201 8.20 -4.44 -26.04
CA ILE A 201 8.45 -4.48 -27.49
C ILE A 201 8.79 -3.08 -28.02
N GLN A 202 8.00 -2.06 -27.65
CA GLN A 202 8.25 -0.69 -28.10
C GLN A 202 9.58 -0.11 -27.58
N VAL A 203 9.99 -0.46 -26.36
CA VAL A 203 11.27 0.00 -25.80
C VAL A 203 12.43 -0.76 -26.43
N GLU A 204 12.28 -2.05 -26.72
CA GLU A 204 13.27 -2.85 -27.44
C GLU A 204 13.49 -2.28 -28.84
N GLU A 205 12.42 -1.99 -29.59
CA GLU A 205 12.51 -1.35 -30.91
C GLU A 205 13.20 0.04 -30.85
N GLU A 206 12.93 0.83 -29.80
CA GLU A 206 13.62 2.12 -29.59
C GLU A 206 15.11 1.90 -29.30
N MET A 207 15.47 0.87 -28.51
CA MET A 207 16.85 0.51 -28.20
C MET A 207 17.62 -0.02 -29.41
N GLU A 208 16.98 -0.79 -30.27
CA GLU A 208 17.56 -1.25 -31.54
C GLU A 208 17.81 -0.07 -32.50
N LYS A 209 16.86 0.87 -32.60
CA LYS A 209 17.03 2.10 -33.41
C LYS A 209 18.15 3.00 -32.90
N GLU A 210 18.36 3.05 -31.59
CA GLU A 210 19.48 3.75 -30.94
C GLU A 210 20.83 3.01 -31.07
N GLY A 211 20.84 1.78 -31.61
CA GLY A 211 22.03 0.97 -31.80
C GLY A 211 22.60 0.36 -30.50
N LEU A 212 21.81 0.37 -29.41
CA LEU A 212 22.20 -0.18 -28.11
C LEU A 212 22.10 -1.71 -28.06
N ILE A 213 21.28 -2.30 -28.94
CA ILE A 213 21.08 -3.74 -29.07
C ILE A 213 21.34 -4.14 -30.53
N LYS A 214 22.15 -5.19 -30.73
CA LYS A 214 22.38 -5.78 -32.05
C LYS A 214 21.24 -6.76 -32.33
N SER A 215 20.54 -6.61 -33.45
CA SER A 215 19.39 -7.46 -33.77
C SER A 215 19.77 -8.94 -33.70
N LYS A 216 18.98 -9.71 -32.94
CA LYS A 216 18.84 -11.13 -33.23
C LYS A 216 17.96 -11.20 -34.48
N GLY A 217 18.60 -11.24 -35.65
CA GLY A 217 17.90 -11.25 -36.94
C GLY A 217 16.79 -12.32 -36.99
N PRO A 218 15.72 -12.10 -37.77
CA PRO A 218 14.60 -13.02 -37.84
C PRO A 218 15.11 -14.37 -38.36
N ALA A 219 14.73 -15.46 -37.69
CA ALA A 219 14.99 -16.82 -38.13
C ALA A 219 14.16 -17.13 -39.40
N HIS A 220 14.53 -16.52 -40.53
CA HIS A 220 13.96 -16.88 -41.81
C HIS A 220 14.61 -18.17 -42.31
N LYS A 221 13.76 -19.21 -42.40
CA LYS A 221 13.95 -20.41 -43.21
C LYS A 221 14.59 -20.05 -44.55
N PHE A 222 15.84 -20.46 -44.75
CA PHE A 222 16.38 -20.63 -46.09
C PHE A 222 16.24 -22.10 -46.47
N GLN A 223 15.45 -22.29 -47.51
CA GLN A 223 15.24 -23.55 -48.20
C GLN A 223 16.50 -23.82 -49.03
N ASP A 224 17.08 -25.00 -48.82
CA ASP A 224 18.31 -25.43 -49.49
C ASP A 224 18.15 -25.41 -51.03
N ILE A 225 19.04 -24.67 -51.70
CA ILE A 225 19.46 -25.00 -53.06
C ILE A 225 20.98 -25.11 -53.01
N ALA A 226 21.44 -26.36 -53.13
CA ALA A 226 22.84 -26.72 -53.22
C ALA A 226 23.49 -26.14 -54.49
N VAL A 227 24.73 -25.66 -54.38
CA VAL A 227 25.83 -25.97 -55.32
C VAL A 227 27.18 -25.67 -54.65
N ASP A 228 28.08 -26.62 -54.84
CA ASP A 228 29.44 -26.73 -54.33
C ASP A 228 30.43 -25.89 -55.15
N ASN A 229 31.35 -25.15 -54.48
CA ASN A 229 32.80 -25.23 -54.72
C ASN A 229 33.63 -24.18 -53.95
N THR A 230 34.47 -24.69 -53.05
CA THR A 230 35.91 -24.40 -52.85
C THR A 230 36.43 -22.96 -52.74
N GLY A 231 36.93 -22.58 -51.54
CA GLY A 231 37.87 -21.46 -51.38
C GLY A 231 38.17 -20.98 -49.94
N LYS A 232 39.15 -21.61 -49.27
CA LYS A 232 40.09 -21.12 -48.21
C LYS A 232 39.86 -19.66 -47.68
N THR A 233 39.72 -19.37 -46.38
CA THR A 233 40.77 -19.38 -45.34
C THR A 233 40.26 -18.87 -43.97
N ASN A 234 40.86 -19.44 -42.89
CA ASN A 234 41.17 -18.88 -41.58
C ASN A 234 40.10 -18.42 -40.57
N GLY A 235 40.13 -19.07 -39.38
CA GLY A 235 40.02 -18.37 -38.11
C GLY A 235 38.91 -18.79 -37.13
N ASN A 236 38.71 -20.09 -36.87
CA ASN A 236 37.80 -20.51 -35.79
C ASN A 236 38.41 -20.25 -34.40
N LYS A 237 37.98 -19.16 -33.75
CA LYS A 237 37.88 -19.09 -32.28
C LYS A 237 36.47 -19.50 -31.89
N SER A 238 36.33 -20.74 -31.46
CA SER A 238 35.13 -21.31 -30.86
C SER A 238 34.74 -20.55 -29.60
N LYS A 239 33.52 -19.99 -29.57
CA LYS A 239 32.79 -19.71 -28.33
C LYS A 239 31.90 -20.91 -28.05
N GLU A 240 32.31 -21.74 -27.12
CA GLU A 240 31.52 -22.86 -26.62
C GLU A 240 30.23 -22.32 -25.97
N LYS A 241 29.09 -22.77 -26.47
CA LYS A 241 27.80 -22.64 -25.79
C LYS A 241 27.79 -23.67 -24.67
N ALA A 242 27.63 -23.24 -23.43
CA ALA A 242 27.43 -24.15 -22.30
C ALA A 242 26.09 -24.88 -22.49
N LYS A 243 26.14 -26.16 -22.83
CA LYS A 243 24.99 -27.08 -22.82
C LYS A 243 24.94 -27.75 -21.46
N SER A 244 23.84 -27.60 -20.72
CA SER A 244 23.61 -28.36 -19.48
C SER A 244 22.89 -29.67 -19.81
N TYR A 245 23.38 -30.77 -19.24
CA TYR A 245 22.79 -32.09 -19.36
C TYR A 245 22.25 -32.52 -17.99
N ILE A 246 20.99 -32.95 -17.94
CA ILE A 246 20.41 -33.62 -16.77
C ILE A 246 19.97 -35.02 -17.22
N ASN A 247 20.51 -36.07 -16.59
CA ASN A 247 20.20 -37.48 -16.87
C ASN A 247 20.29 -37.91 -18.36
N GLY A 248 21.30 -37.42 -19.08
CA GLY A 248 21.66 -37.96 -20.39
C GLY A 248 20.67 -37.71 -21.53
N ARG A 249 19.65 -36.86 -21.33
CA ARG A 249 18.82 -36.31 -22.40
C ARG A 249 19.21 -34.86 -22.66
N GLU A 250 19.36 -34.53 -23.93
CA GLU A 250 19.54 -33.15 -24.40
C GLU A 250 18.22 -32.40 -24.12
N VAL A 251 18.21 -31.61 -23.06
CA VAL A 251 17.10 -30.69 -22.79
C VAL A 251 17.38 -29.45 -23.62
N ASN A 252 16.78 -29.35 -24.80
CA ASN A 252 16.54 -28.04 -25.38
C ASN A 252 15.59 -27.33 -24.42
N ILE A 253 16.11 -26.43 -23.60
CA ILE A 253 15.28 -25.42 -22.97
C ILE A 253 14.87 -24.52 -24.14
N GLU A 254 13.77 -24.90 -24.81
CA GLU A 254 12.96 -23.94 -25.53
C GLU A 254 12.44 -22.99 -24.45
N GLU A 255 13.22 -21.93 -24.18
CA GLU A 255 12.70 -20.73 -23.54
C GLU A 255 11.65 -20.17 -24.51
N ASN A 256 10.46 -20.76 -24.50
CA ASN A 256 9.25 -20.04 -24.80
C ASN A 256 9.13 -19.01 -23.67
N GLU A 257 9.89 -17.92 -23.76
CA GLU A 257 9.58 -16.67 -23.09
C GLU A 257 8.25 -16.20 -23.70
N GLU A 258 7.14 -16.82 -23.28
CA GLU A 258 5.85 -16.19 -23.41
C GLU A 258 6.02 -14.83 -22.73
N GLU A 259 5.87 -13.78 -23.52
CA GLU A 259 6.19 -12.41 -23.13
C GLU A 259 5.17 -11.91 -22.08
N GLU A 260 5.32 -12.39 -20.84
CA GLU A 260 4.40 -12.12 -19.74
C GLU A 260 4.55 -10.66 -19.27
N ASP A 261 3.45 -10.07 -18.81
CA ASP A 261 3.47 -8.75 -18.19
C ASP A 261 4.36 -8.77 -16.94
N ILE A 262 5.28 -7.79 -16.80
CA ILE A 262 6.17 -7.72 -15.63
C ILE A 262 5.59 -6.75 -14.60
N ILE A 263 5.51 -7.19 -13.35
CA ILE A 263 5.22 -6.32 -12.22
C ILE A 263 6.52 -5.69 -11.73
N LEU A 264 6.58 -4.37 -11.70
CA LEU A 264 7.72 -3.65 -11.17
C LEU A 264 7.61 -3.57 -9.64
N LEU A 265 8.57 -4.16 -8.94
CA LEU A 265 8.57 -4.19 -7.48
C LEU A 265 8.92 -2.83 -6.89
N ASP A 266 9.99 -2.19 -7.35
CA ASP A 266 10.44 -0.89 -6.83
C ASP A 266 10.63 0.16 -7.94
N PRO A 267 9.59 0.98 -8.21
CA PRO A 267 9.67 2.04 -9.21
C PRO A 267 10.67 3.14 -8.86
N GLU A 268 10.97 3.36 -7.58
CA GLU A 268 11.93 4.37 -7.13
C GLU A 268 13.38 3.98 -7.44
N ARG A 269 13.72 2.69 -7.26
CA ARG A 269 15.06 2.13 -7.51
C ARG A 269 15.15 1.40 -8.85
N ALA A 270 14.36 1.84 -9.83
CA ALA A 270 14.31 1.24 -11.15
C ALA A 270 15.68 1.24 -11.85
N THR A 271 16.02 0.10 -12.46
CA THR A 271 17.18 -0.11 -13.34
C THR A 271 17.10 0.75 -14.61
N ALA A 272 18.20 0.86 -15.36
CA ALA A 272 18.22 1.65 -16.60
C ALA A 272 17.16 1.19 -17.62
N LEU A 273 16.90 -0.12 -17.70
CA LEU A 273 15.87 -0.69 -18.56
C LEU A 273 14.45 -0.38 -18.05
N GLU A 274 14.21 -0.58 -16.76
CA GLU A 274 12.91 -0.28 -16.14
C GLU A 274 12.57 1.21 -16.22
N ARG A 275 13.56 2.11 -16.09
CA ARG A 275 13.38 3.55 -16.31
C ARG A 275 12.95 3.86 -17.74
N ARG A 276 13.43 3.13 -18.74
CA ARG A 276 12.97 3.28 -20.13
C ARG A 276 11.51 2.81 -20.28
N TRP A 277 11.14 1.70 -19.66
CA TRP A 277 9.73 1.25 -19.63
C TRP A 277 8.82 2.28 -18.95
N ILE A 278 9.20 2.77 -17.77
CA ILE A 278 8.50 3.84 -17.06
C ILE A 278 8.37 5.09 -17.93
N SER A 279 9.45 5.52 -18.59
CA SER A 279 9.45 6.69 -19.49
C SER A 279 8.46 6.51 -20.64
N LYS A 280 8.31 5.29 -21.15
CA LYS A 280 7.32 4.97 -22.17
C LYS A 280 5.89 5.05 -21.64
N VAL A 281 5.63 4.57 -20.42
CA VAL A 281 4.35 4.78 -19.73
C VAL A 281 4.04 6.27 -19.60
N PHE A 282 5.04 7.09 -19.22
CA PHE A 282 4.89 8.55 -19.18
C PHE A 282 4.55 9.15 -20.54
N LYS A 283 5.20 8.73 -21.63
CA LYS A 283 4.89 9.19 -22.99
C LYS A 283 3.45 8.84 -23.38
N ASN A 284 3.00 7.61 -23.08
CA ASN A 284 1.63 7.16 -23.36
C ASN A 284 0.59 7.95 -22.56
N LEU A 285 0.89 8.24 -21.29
CA LEU A 285 0.05 9.09 -20.45
C LEU A 285 0.01 10.53 -20.97
N ASN A 286 1.14 11.09 -21.43
CA ASN A 286 1.21 12.44 -22.00
C ASN A 286 0.27 12.60 -23.20
N ASN A 287 0.22 11.60 -24.07
CA ASN A 287 -0.66 11.62 -25.25
C ASN A 287 -2.14 11.54 -24.88
N THR A 288 -2.47 10.89 -23.76
CA THR A 288 -3.85 10.66 -23.33
C THR A 288 -4.39 11.77 -22.41
N ALA A 289 -3.59 12.17 -21.43
CA ALA A 289 -3.95 13.10 -20.36
C ALA A 289 -2.69 13.81 -19.82
N PRO A 290 -2.19 14.87 -20.51
CA PRO A 290 -0.97 15.56 -20.13
C PRO A 290 -1.07 16.24 -18.75
N GLU A 291 -2.27 16.64 -18.35
CA GLU A 291 -2.59 17.26 -17.05
C GLU A 291 -2.27 16.37 -15.84
N LEU A 292 -2.22 15.03 -16.02
CA LEU A 292 -1.99 14.08 -14.93
C LEU A 292 -0.52 13.70 -14.76
N LEU A 293 0.39 14.18 -15.62
CA LEU A 293 1.81 13.84 -15.55
C LEU A 293 2.47 14.25 -14.22
N PRO A 294 2.27 15.48 -13.70
CA PRO A 294 2.90 15.87 -12.43
C PRO A 294 2.39 15.01 -11.27
N LEU A 295 1.11 14.61 -11.31
CA LEU A 295 0.51 13.72 -10.33
C LEU A 295 1.14 12.32 -10.41
N PHE A 296 1.29 11.78 -11.62
CA PHE A 296 1.88 10.46 -11.83
C PHE A 296 3.35 10.41 -11.37
N GLN A 297 4.14 11.46 -11.64
CA GLN A 297 5.52 11.57 -11.15
C GLN A 297 5.61 11.51 -9.62
N LYS A 298 4.68 12.15 -8.90
CA LYS A 298 4.65 12.10 -7.43
C LYS A 298 4.23 10.73 -6.90
N VAL A 299 3.28 10.09 -7.57
CA VAL A 299 2.62 8.88 -7.05
C VAL A 299 3.37 7.60 -7.43
N ILE A 300 4.13 7.58 -8.53
CA ILE A 300 4.76 6.37 -9.06
C ILE A 300 5.63 5.64 -8.04
N LYS A 301 6.32 6.37 -7.15
CA LYS A 301 7.15 5.78 -6.07
C LYS A 301 6.35 4.89 -5.10
N TYR A 302 5.04 5.11 -4.98
CA TYR A 302 4.15 4.32 -4.13
C TYR A 302 3.53 3.11 -4.85
N PHE A 303 3.78 2.92 -6.15
CA PHE A 303 3.27 1.79 -6.93
C PHE A 303 4.15 0.53 -6.81
N ASN A 304 4.57 0.23 -5.59
CA ASN A 304 5.33 -0.97 -5.21
C ASN A 304 4.47 -1.97 -4.42
N GLY A 305 3.19 -1.65 -4.18
CA GLY A 305 2.30 -2.47 -3.37
C GLY A 305 2.57 -2.49 -1.87
N ASN A 306 3.56 -1.73 -1.40
CA ASN A 306 3.78 -1.57 0.04
C ASN A 306 2.84 -0.52 0.61
N TYR A 307 2.53 0.54 -0.14
CA TYR A 307 1.71 1.64 0.34
C TYR A 307 0.26 1.56 -0.16
N PRO A 308 -0.75 1.65 0.74
CA PRO A 308 -2.13 1.71 0.33
C PRO A 308 -2.42 3.09 -0.24
N ILE A 309 -3.17 3.13 -1.32
CA ILE A 309 -3.59 4.36 -2.00
C ILE A 309 -4.31 5.32 -1.03
N GLU A 310 -5.07 4.77 -0.08
CA GLU A 310 -5.75 5.53 0.96
C GLU A 310 -4.78 6.38 1.79
N LEU A 311 -3.59 5.86 2.12
CA LEU A 311 -2.55 6.59 2.86
C LEU A 311 -1.84 7.61 1.96
N VAL A 312 -1.51 7.23 0.73
CA VAL A 312 -0.85 8.10 -0.26
C VAL A 312 -1.67 9.37 -0.51
N ILE A 313 -3.01 9.27 -0.54
CA ILE A 313 -3.91 10.42 -0.67
C ILE A 313 -3.69 11.43 0.47
N PHE A 314 -3.49 10.96 1.70
CA PHE A 314 -3.25 11.82 2.85
C PHE A 314 -1.82 12.39 2.86
N LYS A 315 -0.82 11.55 2.59
CA LYS A 315 0.60 11.94 2.58
C LYS A 315 0.88 13.04 1.55
N GLU A 316 0.41 12.85 0.31
CA GLU A 316 0.69 13.77 -0.80
C GLU A 316 -0.43 14.83 -0.99
N SER A 317 -1.43 14.88 -0.10
CA SER A 317 -2.58 15.80 -0.16
C SER A 317 -3.32 15.80 -1.50
N LEU A 318 -3.55 14.60 -2.05
CA LEU A 318 -4.06 14.42 -3.42
C LEU A 318 -5.59 14.51 -3.51
N SER A 319 -6.08 15.01 -4.64
CA SER A 319 -7.49 14.89 -4.98
C SER A 319 -7.85 13.44 -5.32
N ARG A 320 -8.79 12.85 -4.55
CA ARG A 320 -9.33 11.51 -4.82
C ARG A 320 -9.92 11.37 -6.23
N HIS A 321 -10.43 12.46 -6.80
CA HIS A 321 -11.00 12.46 -8.15
C HIS A 321 -9.91 12.33 -9.22
N GLU A 322 -8.86 13.15 -9.10
CA GLU A 322 -7.72 13.13 -10.02
C GLU A 322 -6.98 11.79 -9.94
N LEU A 323 -6.76 11.26 -8.74
CA LEU A 323 -6.12 9.96 -8.58
C LEU A 323 -6.96 8.82 -9.20
N LYS A 324 -8.29 8.87 -9.05
CA LYS A 324 -9.17 7.90 -9.70
C LYS A 324 -9.11 8.03 -11.23
N LYS A 325 -9.06 9.26 -11.76
CA LYS A 325 -8.91 9.52 -13.19
C LYS A 325 -7.58 8.98 -13.70
N LEU A 326 -6.49 9.23 -12.98
CA LEU A 326 -5.16 8.70 -13.28
C LEU A 326 -5.17 7.16 -13.34
N LEU A 327 -5.64 6.50 -12.28
CA LEU A 327 -5.71 5.03 -12.21
C LEU A 327 -6.57 4.43 -13.34
N TYR A 328 -7.61 5.14 -13.79
CA TYR A 328 -8.40 4.71 -14.94
C TYR A 328 -7.62 4.80 -16.26
N CYS A 329 -6.91 5.92 -16.50
CA CYS A 329 -6.10 6.12 -17.70
C CYS A 329 -4.94 5.11 -17.80
N ILE A 330 -4.32 4.75 -16.68
CA ILE A 330 -3.20 3.79 -16.63
C ILE A 330 -3.63 2.37 -16.29
N SER A 331 -4.94 2.06 -16.33
CA SER A 331 -5.49 0.76 -15.88
C SER A 331 -4.84 -0.45 -16.54
N ASN A 332 -4.38 -0.34 -17.79
CA ASN A 332 -3.66 -1.41 -18.49
C ASN A 332 -2.25 -1.66 -17.94
N ASN A 333 -1.65 -0.65 -17.31
CA ASN A 333 -0.28 -0.64 -16.79
C ASN A 333 -0.22 -0.67 -15.26
N ILE A 334 -1.31 -1.06 -14.60
CA ILE A 334 -1.32 -1.25 -13.15
C ILE A 334 -2.02 -2.54 -12.79
N THR A 335 -1.64 -3.09 -11.64
CA THR A 335 -2.36 -4.16 -10.98
C THR A 335 -2.77 -3.66 -9.61
N SER A 336 -4.06 -3.77 -9.27
CA SER A 336 -4.56 -3.36 -7.95
C SER A 336 -5.09 -4.55 -7.18
N VAL A 337 -4.67 -4.70 -5.93
CA VAL A 337 -5.19 -5.70 -4.98
C VAL A 337 -5.81 -4.97 -3.80
N LYS A 338 -6.92 -5.51 -3.29
CA LYS A 338 -7.54 -5.00 -2.06
C LYS A 338 -7.25 -5.94 -0.91
N HIS A 339 -6.71 -5.39 0.18
CA HIS A 339 -6.36 -6.14 1.38
C HIS A 339 -6.67 -5.31 2.64
N TRP A 340 -6.71 -5.93 3.82
CA TRP A 340 -7.10 -5.32 5.11
C TRP A 340 -6.05 -5.46 6.22
#